data_AF-A0A2D7PSM7-F1
#
_entry.id   AF-A0A2D7PSM7-F1
#
_cell.length_a   1.000
_cell.length_b   1.000
_cell.length_c   1.000
_cell.angle_alpha   90.00
_cell.angle_beta   90.00
_cell.angle_gamma   90.00
#
_symmetry.space_group_name_H-M   'P 1'
#
loop_
_entity.id
_entity.type
_entity.pdbx_description
1 polymer ?
#
loop_
_entity_poly.entity_id
_entity_poly.type
_entity_poly.pdbx_seq_one_letter_code
_entity_poly.pdbx_strand_id
1 'polypeptide(L)'
;MSSDQTSMAEKLRLQGHPIHTRCLEVTVEQPKPSRVRAQGRILDLRKFGFVPTGGDLQGAGVIHDMSIQAEVSIEHRTIELFEPFQQVVPFEASPRTEGESCRDSIHRLRDLVGSSLDGSLSKRLSQAYGGALGCSHLLTLAHLISTTLSRALDWEADARRQRPGSREPNERLLKRSVLIDGCDLDAGQAMEVAIQLADLHTEPYASARDSLSRFARHHEVRSHARIDMREMRLASLGLWERDRVGLPLAPDGWIDRGDWAAPLVDGPAIRGFAHRVDEHIGVDPERSALRDTLRNLAPGAIQCMAAYAHRVVEGKGGVEALGDGPSILQFGGLPDSCYIWREGGPGMRSRNQPS
;
A
#
# COMPACT_ATOMS: atom_id res chain seq x y z
N MET A 1 -25.90 -3.30 -28.94
CA MET A 1 -25.24 -2.90 -27.68
C MET A 1 -23.74 -2.95 -27.95
N SER A 2 -23.12 -1.78 -28.12
CA SER A 2 -21.67 -1.70 -28.38
C SER A 2 -20.96 -1.93 -27.05
N SER A 3 -20.33 -3.09 -26.90
CA SER A 3 -19.37 -3.32 -25.82
C SER A 3 -18.16 -2.44 -26.10
N ASP A 4 -17.88 -1.52 -25.20
CA ASP A 4 -16.67 -0.70 -25.21
C ASP A 4 -15.43 -1.62 -25.25
N GLN A 5 -14.81 -1.74 -26.43
CA GLN A 5 -13.62 -2.58 -26.69
C GLN A 5 -12.33 -1.86 -26.30
N THR A 6 -12.38 -0.87 -25.42
CA THR A 6 -11.17 -0.24 -24.89
C THR A 6 -10.32 -1.29 -24.17
N SER A 7 -9.07 -1.46 -24.63
CA SER A 7 -8.15 -2.46 -24.10
C SER A 7 -7.82 -2.18 -22.64
N MET A 8 -7.46 -3.20 -21.86
CA MET A 8 -7.05 -3.00 -20.46
C MET A 8 -5.81 -2.10 -20.33
N ALA A 9 -4.97 -2.06 -21.36
CA ALA A 9 -3.83 -1.15 -21.42
C ALA A 9 -4.28 0.32 -21.49
N GLU A 10 -5.31 0.60 -22.28
CA GLU A 10 -5.91 1.94 -22.37
C GLU A 10 -6.65 2.31 -21.09
N LYS A 11 -7.38 1.37 -20.46
CA LYS A 11 -8.09 1.60 -19.19
C LYS A 11 -7.18 1.95 -18.01
N LEU A 12 -5.92 1.51 -18.04
CA LEU A 12 -4.91 1.83 -17.02
C LEU A 12 -4.00 3.00 -17.38
N ARG A 13 -4.15 3.56 -18.58
CA ARG A 13 -3.24 4.61 -19.04
C ARG A 13 -3.50 5.88 -18.26
N LEU A 14 -2.59 6.17 -17.33
CA LEU A 14 -2.58 7.44 -16.63
C LEU A 14 -2.33 8.58 -17.61
N GLN A 15 -3.09 9.64 -17.44
CA GLN A 15 -2.91 10.91 -18.14
C GLN A 15 -2.13 11.89 -17.24
N GLY A 16 -1.44 12.85 -17.86
CA GLY A 16 -0.76 13.92 -17.13
C GLY A 16 0.70 13.64 -16.78
N HIS A 17 1.22 14.43 -15.82
CA HIS A 17 2.63 14.41 -15.43
C HIS A 17 2.87 13.41 -14.28
N PRO A 18 3.77 12.43 -14.41
CA PRO A 18 4.05 11.48 -13.32
C PRO A 18 4.64 12.17 -12.10
N ILE A 19 4.02 11.99 -10.93
CA ILE A 19 4.44 12.66 -9.68
C ILE A 19 4.95 11.69 -8.61
N HIS A 20 4.44 10.45 -8.58
CA HIS A 20 4.81 9.48 -7.57
C HIS A 20 4.66 8.04 -8.07
N THR A 21 5.49 7.14 -7.53
CA THR A 21 5.25 5.69 -7.55
C THR A 21 5.45 5.13 -6.16
N ARG A 22 4.53 4.28 -5.73
CA ARG A 22 4.70 3.39 -4.59
C ARG A 22 4.69 1.95 -5.07
N CYS A 23 5.63 1.16 -4.56
CA CYS A 23 5.69 -0.29 -4.77
C CYS A 23 5.64 -0.98 -3.41
N LEU A 24 4.67 -1.87 -3.21
CA LEU A 24 4.66 -2.82 -2.11
C LEU A 24 4.84 -4.23 -2.66
N GLU A 25 5.72 -5.02 -2.05
CA GLU A 25 5.89 -6.43 -2.39
C GLU A 25 5.90 -7.27 -1.12
N VAL A 26 5.24 -8.43 -1.17
CA VAL A 26 5.29 -9.44 -0.11
C VAL A 26 5.54 -10.79 -0.76
N THR A 27 6.65 -11.44 -0.39
CA THR A 27 6.93 -12.82 -0.78
C THR A 27 6.76 -13.72 0.42
N VAL A 28 5.99 -14.80 0.26
CA VAL A 28 5.77 -15.83 1.29
C VAL A 28 6.43 -17.12 0.85
N GLU A 29 7.32 -17.63 1.68
CA GLU A 29 8.08 -18.86 1.48
C GLU A 29 7.87 -19.82 2.64
N GLN A 30 8.04 -21.12 2.39
CA GLN A 30 8.01 -22.14 3.42
C GLN A 30 9.43 -22.64 3.74
N PRO A 31 10.16 -22.02 4.71
CA PRO A 31 11.49 -22.47 5.08
C PRO A 31 11.51 -23.90 5.66
N LYS A 32 10.42 -24.34 6.31
CA LYS A 32 10.28 -25.69 6.89
C LYS A 32 8.80 -26.10 7.03
N PRO A 33 8.48 -27.39 7.25
CA PRO A 33 7.10 -27.89 7.26
C PRO A 33 6.12 -27.19 8.21
N SER A 34 6.59 -26.65 9.33
CA SER A 34 5.75 -26.02 10.37
C SER A 34 5.71 -24.49 10.33
N ARG A 35 6.43 -23.85 9.40
CA ARG A 35 6.63 -22.39 9.42
C ARG A 35 6.63 -21.78 8.03
N VAL A 36 6.01 -20.60 7.90
CA VAL A 36 6.20 -19.72 6.74
C VAL A 36 6.98 -18.47 7.13
N ARG A 37 7.70 -17.90 6.16
CA ARG A 37 8.37 -16.61 6.26
C ARG A 37 7.77 -15.68 5.22
N ALA A 38 7.40 -14.47 5.63
CA ALA A 38 7.06 -13.38 4.73
C ALA A 38 8.17 -12.33 4.74
N GLN A 39 8.55 -11.86 3.57
CA GLN A 39 9.40 -10.69 3.37
C GLN A 39 8.58 -9.63 2.66
N GLY A 40 8.25 -8.56 3.38
CA GLY A 40 7.54 -7.41 2.84
C GLY A 40 8.48 -6.23 2.62
N ARG A 41 8.25 -5.44 1.56
CA ARG A 41 8.97 -4.20 1.26
C ARG A 41 8.00 -3.14 0.76
N ILE A 42 8.25 -1.89 1.12
CA ILE A 42 7.60 -0.71 0.58
C ILE A 42 8.66 0.26 0.07
N LEU A 43 8.49 0.74 -1.16
CA LEU A 43 9.33 1.73 -1.80
C LEU A 43 8.46 2.87 -2.31
N ASP A 44 8.74 4.09 -1.85
CA ASP A 44 8.11 5.31 -2.35
C ASP A 44 9.13 6.14 -3.12
N LEU A 45 8.79 6.45 -4.37
CA LEU A 45 9.56 7.26 -5.30
C LEU A 45 8.79 8.53 -5.63
N ARG A 46 9.30 9.69 -5.20
CA ARG A 46 8.83 10.98 -5.70
C ARG A 46 9.49 11.24 -7.04
N LYS A 47 8.68 11.45 -8.08
CA LYS A 47 9.18 11.70 -9.45
C LYS A 47 9.35 13.18 -9.76
N PHE A 48 8.66 14.04 -9.02
CA PHE A 48 8.59 15.46 -9.31
C PHE A 48 8.41 16.30 -8.04
N GLY A 49 8.86 17.56 -8.11
CA GLY A 49 8.69 18.56 -7.07
C GLY A 49 9.60 18.37 -5.86
N PHE A 50 9.36 19.21 -4.86
CA PHE A 50 10.01 19.15 -3.56
C PHE A 50 9.00 19.40 -2.44
N VAL A 51 9.37 19.02 -1.22
CA VAL A 51 8.58 19.24 -0.01
C VAL A 51 9.48 19.91 1.05
N PRO A 52 9.13 21.11 1.53
CA PRO A 52 9.79 21.71 2.69
C PRO A 52 9.27 21.02 3.96
N THR A 53 10.10 20.22 4.62
CA THR A 53 9.66 19.47 5.80
C THR A 53 10.80 19.14 6.75
N GLY A 54 10.55 19.21 8.05
CA GLY A 54 11.55 18.88 9.08
C GLY A 54 12.77 19.81 9.10
N GLY A 55 12.62 21.04 8.59
CA GLY A 55 13.72 21.99 8.45
C GLY A 55 14.65 21.70 7.27
N ASP A 56 14.24 20.85 6.33
CA ASP A 56 14.98 20.49 5.12
C ASP A 56 14.10 20.58 3.86
N LEU A 57 14.73 20.51 2.69
CA LEU A 57 14.07 20.50 1.38
C LEU A 57 14.24 19.14 0.71
N GLN A 58 13.18 18.34 0.70
CA GLN A 58 13.23 17.00 0.11
C GLN A 58 12.78 17.06 -1.36
N GLY A 59 13.71 16.82 -2.28
CA GLY A 59 13.44 16.77 -3.73
C GLY A 59 12.82 15.46 -4.22
N ALA A 60 12.89 15.24 -5.53
CA ALA A 60 12.59 13.97 -6.18
C ALA A 60 13.64 12.89 -5.83
N GLY A 61 13.23 11.63 -5.84
CA GLY A 61 14.04 10.49 -5.44
C GLY A 61 13.31 9.51 -4.54
N VAL A 62 14.04 8.51 -4.04
CA VAL A 62 13.52 7.54 -3.08
C VAL A 62 13.30 8.24 -1.74
N ILE A 63 12.07 8.25 -1.25
CA ILE A 63 11.68 8.93 0.00
C ILE A 63 11.47 7.93 1.13
N HIS A 64 10.97 6.75 0.80
CA HIS A 64 10.79 5.65 1.73
C HIS A 64 11.32 4.37 1.11
N ASP A 65 12.16 3.66 1.85
CA ASP A 65 12.57 2.29 1.55
C ASP A 65 12.53 1.55 2.88
N MET A 66 11.51 0.72 3.07
CA MET A 66 11.27 0.03 4.34
C MET A 66 10.86 -1.42 4.08
N SER A 67 11.12 -2.29 5.05
CA SER A 67 10.77 -3.70 4.96
C SER A 67 10.31 -4.25 6.31
N ILE A 68 9.62 -5.38 6.27
CA ILE A 68 9.28 -6.18 7.45
C ILE A 68 9.52 -7.64 7.09
N GLN A 69 10.29 -8.34 7.92
CA GLN A 69 10.37 -9.79 7.91
C GLN A 69 9.44 -10.36 8.97
N ALA A 70 8.57 -11.29 8.58
CA ALA A 70 7.70 -12.01 9.50
C ALA A 70 7.93 -13.52 9.40
N GLU A 71 7.85 -14.22 10.53
CA GLU A 71 7.75 -15.68 10.57
C GLU A 71 6.48 -16.08 11.31
N VAL A 72 5.79 -17.10 10.80
CA VAL A 72 4.50 -17.56 11.34
C VAL A 72 4.47 -19.07 11.44
N SER A 73 4.00 -19.56 12.58
CA SER A 73 3.65 -20.97 12.77
C SER A 73 2.45 -21.33 11.89
N ILE A 74 2.59 -22.34 11.03
CA ILE A 74 1.49 -22.80 10.16
C ILE A 74 0.37 -23.42 11.00
N GLU A 75 0.73 -24.20 12.02
CA GLU A 75 -0.22 -24.92 12.87
C GLU A 75 -1.07 -23.97 13.71
N HIS A 76 -0.42 -23.01 14.38
CA HIS A 76 -1.12 -22.10 15.30
C HIS A 76 -1.54 -20.79 14.65
N ARG A 77 -1.10 -20.53 13.42
CA ARG A 77 -1.26 -19.24 12.71
C ARG A 77 -0.83 -18.06 13.57
N THR A 78 0.26 -18.22 14.32
CA THR A 78 0.77 -17.21 15.26
C THR A 78 2.07 -16.60 14.75
N ILE A 79 2.20 -15.29 14.89
CA ILE A 79 3.42 -14.55 14.56
C ILE A 79 4.52 -14.93 15.55
N GLU A 80 5.63 -15.49 15.05
CA GLU A 80 6.80 -15.89 15.81
C GLU A 80 7.95 -14.88 15.69
N LEU A 81 7.99 -14.13 14.58
CA LEU A 81 8.92 -13.03 14.33
C LEU A 81 8.18 -11.93 13.59
N PHE A 82 8.46 -10.66 13.93
CA PHE A 82 7.98 -9.51 13.20
C PHE A 82 9.01 -8.38 13.28
N GLU A 83 9.96 -8.39 12.36
CA GLU A 83 11.16 -7.55 12.39
C GLU A 83 11.11 -6.47 11.29
N PRO A 84 10.86 -5.21 11.67
CA PRO A 84 10.82 -4.09 10.73
C PRO A 84 12.21 -3.49 10.48
N PHE A 85 12.40 -2.93 9.30
CA PHE A 85 13.61 -2.20 8.90
C PHE A 85 13.24 -0.98 8.05
N GLN A 86 14.00 0.10 8.19
CA GLN A 86 13.77 1.35 7.44
C GLN A 86 15.10 1.77 6.82
N GLN A 87 15.37 1.47 5.56
CA GLN A 87 16.61 1.90 4.91
C GLN A 87 16.61 3.41 4.70
N VAL A 88 15.54 3.94 4.10
CA VAL A 88 15.37 5.37 3.78
C VAL A 88 14.13 5.89 4.48
N VAL A 89 14.29 6.98 5.23
CA VAL A 89 13.21 7.71 5.90
C VAL A 89 13.30 9.21 5.59
N PRO A 90 12.18 9.93 5.58
CA PRO A 90 12.17 11.38 5.34
C PRO A 90 12.66 12.19 6.54
N PHE A 91 12.60 11.65 7.77
CA PHE A 91 13.01 12.38 8.97
C PHE A 91 14.04 11.56 9.73
N GLU A 92 15.28 12.02 9.70
CA GLU A 92 16.36 11.53 10.55
C GLU A 92 16.51 12.41 11.80
N ALA A 93 17.09 11.83 12.85
CA ALA A 93 17.35 12.53 14.10
C ALA A 93 18.32 13.71 13.87
N SER A 94 17.89 14.91 14.24
CA SER A 94 18.65 16.14 14.08
C SER A 94 18.18 17.20 15.08
N PRO A 95 18.92 18.31 15.28
CA PRO A 95 18.42 19.43 16.07
C PRO A 95 17.08 19.99 15.58
N ARG A 96 16.79 19.95 14.27
CA ARG A 96 15.53 20.42 13.66
C ARG A 96 14.35 19.49 13.95
N THR A 97 14.61 18.21 14.15
CA THR A 97 13.61 17.22 14.58
C THR A 97 13.63 16.99 16.09
N GLU A 98 14.35 17.83 16.84
CA GLU A 98 14.53 17.72 18.30
C GLU A 98 15.09 16.36 18.73
N GLY A 99 15.94 15.78 17.88
CA GLY A 99 16.56 14.48 18.09
C GLY A 99 15.69 13.29 17.71
N GLU A 100 14.45 13.50 17.23
CA GLU A 100 13.57 12.41 16.85
C GLU A 100 13.69 12.00 15.38
N SER A 101 13.39 10.74 15.11
CA SER A 101 13.41 10.11 13.79
C SER A 101 12.13 9.32 13.52
N CYS A 102 11.80 9.12 12.24
CA CYS A 102 10.82 8.12 11.82
C CYS A 102 11.09 6.72 12.40
N ARG A 103 12.35 6.44 12.72
CA ARG A 103 12.86 5.17 13.25
C ARG A 103 12.47 4.91 14.69
N ASP A 104 12.16 5.94 15.47
CA ASP A 104 11.99 5.81 16.92
C ASP A 104 10.79 4.94 17.28
N SER A 105 9.72 5.00 16.47
CA SER A 105 8.52 4.20 16.69
C SER A 105 8.69 2.72 16.32
N ILE A 106 9.70 2.37 15.50
CA ILE A 106 9.76 1.11 14.75
C ILE A 106 9.61 -0.15 15.63
N HIS A 107 10.14 -0.10 16.85
CA HIS A 107 10.15 -1.23 17.79
C HIS A 107 8.75 -1.71 18.17
N ARG A 108 7.73 -0.84 18.16
CA ARG A 108 6.34 -1.19 18.51
C ARG A 108 5.72 -2.28 17.65
N LEU A 109 6.20 -2.47 16.42
CA LEU A 109 5.72 -3.57 15.57
C LEU A 109 6.15 -4.94 16.10
N ARG A 110 7.25 -5.02 16.86
CA ARG A 110 7.71 -6.26 17.50
C ARG A 110 6.75 -6.75 18.59
N ASP A 111 5.94 -5.85 19.14
CA ASP A 111 4.92 -6.17 20.16
C ASP A 111 3.78 -7.06 19.60
N LEU A 112 3.75 -7.28 18.28
CA LEU A 112 2.79 -8.20 17.65
C LEU A 112 3.24 -9.66 17.65
N VAL A 113 4.47 -9.97 18.05
CA VAL A 113 4.90 -11.36 18.25
C VAL A 113 3.97 -12.02 19.29
N GLY A 114 3.50 -13.23 18.96
CA GLY A 114 2.48 -13.94 19.73
C GLY A 114 1.03 -13.66 19.29
N SER A 115 0.79 -12.68 18.41
CA SER A 115 -0.55 -12.45 17.86
C SER A 115 -0.92 -13.49 16.81
N SER A 116 -2.19 -13.90 16.81
CA SER A 116 -2.75 -14.78 15.78
C SER A 116 -3.10 -14.03 14.49
N LEU A 117 -2.96 -14.69 13.35
CA LEU A 117 -3.43 -14.26 12.04
C LEU A 117 -4.94 -14.49 11.93
N ASP A 118 -5.72 -13.68 12.64
CA ASP A 118 -7.17 -13.71 12.65
C ASP A 118 -7.76 -12.33 12.29
N GLY A 119 -9.09 -12.24 12.25
CA GLY A 119 -9.79 -10.98 11.94
C GLY A 119 -9.51 -9.83 12.91
N SER A 120 -8.99 -10.09 14.12
CA SER A 120 -8.64 -9.07 15.10
C SER A 120 -7.24 -8.47 14.91
N LEU A 121 -6.36 -9.11 14.11
CA LEU A 121 -5.00 -8.63 13.88
C LEU A 121 -4.95 -7.23 13.28
N SER A 122 -5.87 -6.90 12.36
CA SER A 122 -5.95 -5.55 11.80
C SER A 122 -6.21 -4.50 12.89
N LYS A 123 -7.14 -4.77 13.82
CA LYS A 123 -7.41 -3.88 14.95
C LYS A 123 -6.19 -3.76 15.87
N ARG A 124 -5.52 -4.88 16.20
CA ARG A 124 -4.30 -4.89 17.01
C ARG A 124 -3.18 -4.06 16.38
N LEU A 125 -2.96 -4.21 15.08
CA LEU A 125 -2.01 -3.40 14.29
C LEU A 125 -2.30 -1.90 14.43
N SER A 126 -3.55 -1.49 14.19
CA SER A 126 -3.94 -0.08 14.29
C SER A 126 -3.82 0.46 15.72
N GLN A 127 -4.07 -0.36 16.75
CA GLN A 127 -3.93 0.05 18.15
C GLN A 127 -2.47 0.17 18.59
N ALA A 128 -1.59 -0.72 18.12
CA ALA A 128 -0.18 -0.71 18.50
C ALA A 128 0.64 0.36 17.73
N TYR A 129 0.26 0.61 16.47
CA TYR A 129 1.10 1.33 15.52
C TYR A 129 0.35 2.36 14.64
N GLY A 130 -0.93 2.60 14.91
CA GLY A 130 -1.75 3.55 14.17
C GLY A 130 -1.50 5.02 14.52
N GLY A 131 -1.69 5.88 13.53
CA GLY A 131 -1.65 7.34 13.68
C GLY A 131 -0.36 7.83 14.34
N ALA A 132 -0.50 8.63 15.40
CA ALA A 132 0.58 9.19 16.20
C ALA A 132 1.56 8.16 16.80
N LEU A 133 1.20 6.87 16.86
CA LEU A 133 2.03 5.84 17.48
C LEU A 133 3.08 5.25 16.54
N GLY A 134 2.94 5.41 15.23
CA GLY A 134 3.77 4.69 14.26
C GLY A 134 3.90 5.36 12.91
N CYS A 135 4.62 4.70 12.02
CA CYS A 135 4.78 5.08 10.63
C CYS A 135 3.62 4.51 9.80
N SER A 136 2.85 5.36 9.12
CA SER A 136 1.73 4.94 8.26
C SER A 136 2.16 4.00 7.12
N HIS A 137 3.41 4.14 6.64
CA HIS A 137 4.01 3.27 5.62
C HIS A 137 4.20 1.84 6.11
N LEU A 138 4.85 1.67 7.27
CA LEU A 138 5.05 0.35 7.86
C LEU A 138 3.73 -0.26 8.34
N LEU A 139 2.77 0.56 8.81
CA LEU A 139 1.41 0.08 9.11
C LEU A 139 0.73 -0.50 7.87
N THR A 140 0.81 0.22 6.74
CA THR A 140 0.27 -0.24 5.44
C THR A 140 0.91 -1.56 5.03
N LEU A 141 2.25 -1.65 5.11
CA LEU A 141 2.98 -2.87 4.79
C LEU A 141 2.62 -4.02 5.74
N ALA A 142 2.47 -3.76 7.03
CA ALA A 142 2.10 -4.77 8.02
C ALA A 142 0.69 -5.33 7.79
N HIS A 143 -0.28 -4.47 7.43
CA HIS A 143 -1.60 -4.92 7.00
C HIS A 143 -1.53 -5.78 5.75
N LEU A 144 -0.73 -5.37 4.75
CA LEU A 144 -0.55 -6.15 3.52
C LEU A 144 0.08 -7.52 3.80
N ILE A 145 1.11 -7.59 4.65
CA ILE A 145 1.74 -8.85 5.07
C ILE A 145 0.72 -9.76 5.76
N SER A 146 -0.10 -9.21 6.67
CA SER A 146 -1.12 -9.96 7.40
C SER A 146 -2.15 -10.60 6.45
N THR A 147 -2.69 -9.85 5.49
CA THR A 147 -3.67 -10.40 4.53
C THR A 147 -3.03 -11.38 3.56
N THR A 148 -1.79 -11.11 3.15
CA THR A 148 -1.01 -11.97 2.24
C THR A 148 -0.67 -13.31 2.88
N LEU A 149 -0.22 -13.32 4.13
CA LEU A 149 0.07 -14.54 4.90
C LEU A 149 -1.19 -15.38 5.08
N SER A 150 -2.31 -14.77 5.48
CA SER A 150 -3.58 -15.48 5.66
C SER A 150 -4.00 -16.16 4.35
N ARG A 151 -3.95 -15.42 3.23
CA ARG A 151 -4.29 -15.94 1.90
C ARG A 151 -3.35 -17.05 1.43
N ALA A 152 -2.05 -16.94 1.68
CA ALA A 152 -1.08 -17.96 1.33
C ALA A 152 -1.33 -19.26 2.11
N LEU A 153 -1.62 -19.16 3.41
CA LEU A 153 -1.92 -20.32 4.26
C LEU A 153 -3.26 -20.97 3.93
N ASP A 154 -4.29 -20.19 3.65
CA ASP A 154 -5.60 -20.71 3.23
C ASP A 154 -5.48 -21.45 1.89
N TRP A 155 -4.80 -20.86 0.91
CA TRP A 155 -4.54 -21.51 -0.37
C TRP A 155 -3.75 -22.80 -0.21
N GLU A 156 -2.66 -22.80 0.57
CA GLU A 156 -1.84 -23.99 0.78
C GLU A 156 -2.62 -25.09 1.50
N ALA A 157 -3.47 -24.74 2.47
CA ALA A 157 -4.34 -25.70 3.13
C ALA A 157 -5.36 -26.32 2.15
N ASP A 158 -5.92 -25.53 1.24
CA ASP A 158 -6.88 -26.00 0.23
C ASP A 158 -6.20 -26.86 -0.84
N ALA A 159 -5.06 -26.40 -1.36
CA ALA A 159 -4.27 -27.12 -2.35
C ALA A 159 -3.84 -28.50 -1.83
N ARG A 160 -3.37 -28.60 -0.57
CA ARG A 160 -2.99 -29.88 0.04
C ARG A 160 -4.14 -30.86 0.19
N ARG A 161 -5.37 -30.38 0.42
CA ARG A 161 -6.56 -31.25 0.46
C ARG A 161 -6.87 -31.86 -0.90
N GLN A 162 -6.61 -31.12 -1.98
CA GLN A 162 -6.89 -31.57 -3.34
C GLN A 162 -5.74 -32.38 -3.96
N ARG A 163 -4.48 -32.05 -3.61
CA ARG A 163 -3.27 -32.62 -4.20
C ARG A 163 -2.20 -32.78 -3.12
N PRO A 164 -1.97 -34.01 -2.63
CA PRO A 164 -0.91 -34.28 -1.67
C PRO A 164 0.46 -34.02 -2.32
N GLY A 165 1.20 -33.04 -1.80
CA GLY A 165 2.55 -32.72 -2.22
C GLY A 165 3.25 -31.92 -1.13
N SER A 166 4.50 -32.26 -0.82
CA SER A 166 5.31 -31.50 0.13
C SER A 166 6.03 -30.35 -0.57
N ARG A 167 6.16 -29.24 0.12
CA ARG A 167 7.06 -28.15 -0.25
C ARG A 167 8.48 -28.51 0.14
N GLU A 168 9.44 -28.28 -0.76
CA GLU A 168 10.85 -28.24 -0.39
C GLU A 168 11.15 -27.00 0.47
N PRO A 169 12.23 -27.01 1.27
CA PRO A 169 12.64 -25.86 2.07
C PRO A 169 12.85 -24.58 1.23
N ASN A 170 12.32 -23.47 1.74
CA ASN A 170 12.35 -22.13 1.13
C ASN A 170 11.57 -22.02 -0.19
N GLU A 171 10.67 -22.95 -0.47
CA GLU A 171 9.77 -22.80 -1.59
C GLU A 171 8.84 -21.60 -1.41
N ARG A 172 8.79 -20.76 -2.45
CA ARG A 172 7.76 -19.73 -2.56
C ARG A 172 6.37 -20.38 -2.65
N LEU A 173 5.46 -19.89 -1.81
CA LEU A 173 4.03 -20.20 -1.85
C LEU A 173 3.29 -19.15 -2.68
N LEU A 174 3.59 -17.88 -2.41
CA LEU A 174 2.89 -16.74 -2.96
C LEU A 174 3.83 -15.53 -3.07
N LYS A 175 3.67 -14.75 -4.14
CA LYS A 175 4.17 -13.36 -4.22
C LYS A 175 2.98 -12.43 -4.46
N ARG A 176 2.84 -11.40 -3.64
CA ARG A 176 1.93 -10.28 -3.86
C ARG A 176 2.73 -9.04 -4.21
N SER A 177 2.35 -8.35 -5.27
CA SER A 177 2.89 -7.03 -5.64
C SER A 177 1.74 -6.04 -5.75
N VAL A 178 1.89 -4.84 -5.20
CA VAL A 178 0.97 -3.71 -5.33
C VAL A 178 1.75 -2.51 -5.84
N LEU A 179 1.47 -2.10 -7.07
CA LEU A 179 2.05 -0.91 -7.69
C LEU A 179 1.01 0.19 -7.70
N ILE A 180 1.41 1.39 -7.29
CA ILE A 180 0.56 2.57 -7.26
C ILE A 180 1.31 3.69 -7.98
N ASP A 181 0.72 4.22 -9.03
CA ASP A 181 1.26 5.34 -9.79
C ASP A 181 0.31 6.53 -9.70
N GLY A 182 0.88 7.71 -9.45
CA GLY A 182 0.15 8.97 -9.42
C GLY A 182 0.59 9.91 -10.52
N CYS A 183 -0.38 10.54 -11.17
CA CYS A 183 -0.16 11.62 -12.14
C CYS A 183 -0.93 12.88 -11.77
N ASP A 184 -0.30 14.02 -12.03
CA ASP A 184 -0.88 15.34 -11.94
C ASP A 184 -1.57 15.72 -13.25
N LEU A 185 -2.82 16.18 -13.14
CA LEU A 185 -3.63 16.68 -14.24
C LEU A 185 -3.95 18.15 -14.06
N ASP A 186 -4.08 18.84 -15.19
CA ASP A 186 -4.69 20.17 -15.25
C ASP A 186 -4.02 21.16 -14.28
N ALA A 187 -2.69 21.08 -14.15
CA ALA A 187 -1.88 21.88 -13.24
C ALA A 187 -2.29 21.79 -11.75
N GLY A 188 -2.71 20.61 -11.31
CA GLY A 188 -3.09 20.29 -9.94
C GLY A 188 -4.55 20.49 -9.59
N GLN A 189 -5.42 20.65 -10.58
CA GLN A 189 -6.86 20.62 -10.37
C GLN A 189 -7.39 19.19 -10.18
N ALA A 190 -6.73 18.20 -10.78
CA ALA A 190 -7.08 16.80 -10.65
C ALA A 190 -5.84 15.93 -10.52
N MET A 191 -6.03 14.73 -9.98
CA MET A 191 -5.00 13.72 -9.86
C MET A 191 -5.54 12.38 -10.33
N GLU A 192 -4.76 11.64 -11.10
CA GLU A 192 -5.05 10.24 -11.38
C GLU A 192 -4.17 9.32 -10.55
N VAL A 193 -4.77 8.24 -10.05
CA VAL A 193 -4.08 7.18 -9.33
C VAL A 193 -4.45 5.84 -9.95
N ALA A 194 -3.46 5.09 -10.43
CA ALA A 194 -3.63 3.73 -10.90
C ALA A 194 -3.02 2.77 -9.88
N ILE A 195 -3.73 1.67 -9.60
CA ILE A 195 -3.25 0.61 -8.71
C ILE A 195 -3.29 -0.71 -9.45
N GLN A 196 -2.21 -1.48 -9.35
CA GLN A 196 -2.12 -2.84 -9.87
C GLN A 196 -1.70 -3.77 -8.74
N LEU A 197 -2.58 -4.69 -8.37
CA LEU A 197 -2.28 -5.78 -7.46
C LEU A 197 -2.14 -7.07 -8.27
N ALA A 198 -1.10 -7.85 -7.99
CA ALA A 198 -0.87 -9.16 -8.59
C ALA A 198 -0.48 -10.18 -7.50
N ASP A 199 -1.26 -11.24 -7.38
CA ASP A 199 -0.99 -12.42 -6.56
C ASP A 199 -0.55 -13.57 -7.45
N LEU A 200 0.70 -14.01 -7.32
CA LEU A 200 1.22 -15.19 -8.01
C LEU A 200 1.39 -16.33 -7.01
N HIS A 201 0.54 -17.34 -7.12
CA HIS A 201 0.65 -18.61 -6.39
C HIS A 201 1.46 -19.62 -7.20
N THR A 202 2.30 -20.39 -6.52
CA THR A 202 3.13 -21.41 -7.18
C THR A 202 2.87 -22.82 -6.66
N GLU A 203 2.87 -23.80 -7.56
CA GLU A 203 2.83 -25.23 -7.21
C GLU A 203 4.16 -25.68 -6.58
N PRO A 204 4.17 -26.80 -5.83
CA PRO A 204 5.39 -27.39 -5.28
C PRO A 204 6.45 -27.73 -6.34
N TYR A 205 7.75 -27.68 -6.00
CA TYR A 205 8.79 -28.16 -6.93
C TYR A 205 8.62 -29.63 -7.27
N ALA A 206 8.21 -30.45 -6.30
CA ALA A 206 7.98 -31.89 -6.49
C ALA A 206 6.94 -32.19 -7.59
N SER A 207 6.01 -31.27 -7.85
CA SER A 207 5.01 -31.39 -8.93
C SER A 207 5.45 -30.78 -10.27
N ALA A 208 6.57 -30.06 -10.30
CA ALA A 208 6.99 -29.27 -11.45
C ALA A 208 7.93 -30.04 -12.38
N ARG A 209 7.68 -29.94 -13.70
CA ARG A 209 8.57 -30.44 -14.76
C ARG A 209 9.49 -29.35 -15.30
N ASP A 210 9.05 -28.10 -15.24
CA ASP A 210 9.72 -26.90 -15.71
C ASP A 210 9.24 -25.66 -14.91
N SER A 211 9.79 -24.48 -15.20
CA SER A 211 9.44 -23.25 -14.48
C SER A 211 7.99 -22.82 -14.65
N LEU A 212 7.37 -23.08 -15.82
CA LEU A 212 5.98 -22.74 -16.10
C LEU A 212 5.01 -23.71 -15.42
N SER A 213 5.39 -24.96 -15.26
CA SER A 213 4.61 -25.97 -14.54
C SER A 213 4.43 -25.66 -13.04
N ARG A 214 5.20 -24.69 -12.50
CA ARG A 214 4.97 -24.11 -11.17
C ARG A 214 3.83 -23.10 -11.13
N PHE A 215 3.29 -22.66 -12.25
CA PHE A 215 2.18 -21.72 -12.26
C PHE A 215 0.93 -22.39 -11.69
N ALA A 216 0.49 -21.95 -10.50
CA ALA A 216 -0.75 -22.43 -9.90
C ALA A 216 -1.90 -21.48 -10.23
N ARG A 217 -1.73 -20.20 -9.88
CA ARG A 217 -2.73 -19.15 -10.06
C ARG A 217 -2.06 -17.78 -10.15
N HIS A 218 -2.61 -16.91 -10.98
CA HIS A 218 -2.28 -15.49 -11.01
C HIS A 218 -3.56 -14.68 -10.98
N HIS A 219 -3.79 -14.02 -9.84
CA HIS A 219 -4.94 -13.16 -9.63
C HIS A 219 -4.48 -11.71 -9.68
N GLU A 220 -5.04 -10.94 -10.60
CA GLU A 220 -4.71 -9.54 -10.81
C GLU A 220 -5.94 -8.67 -10.55
N VAL A 221 -5.73 -7.55 -9.87
CA VAL A 221 -6.74 -6.50 -9.68
C VAL A 221 -6.15 -5.17 -10.12
N ARG A 222 -6.92 -4.41 -10.87
CA ARG A 222 -6.54 -3.12 -11.43
C ARG A 222 -7.57 -2.08 -11.02
N SER A 223 -7.13 -0.93 -10.52
CA SER A 223 -8.00 0.22 -10.34
C SER A 223 -7.41 1.46 -10.99
N HIS A 224 -8.29 2.36 -11.42
CA HIS A 224 -7.94 3.68 -11.92
C HIS A 224 -8.91 4.68 -11.31
N ALA A 225 -8.37 5.68 -10.62
CA ALA A 225 -9.13 6.66 -9.88
C ALA A 225 -8.78 8.06 -10.37
N ARG A 226 -9.79 8.92 -10.56
CA ARG A 226 -9.60 10.36 -10.71
C ARG A 226 -10.09 11.06 -9.45
N ILE A 227 -9.25 11.91 -8.88
CA ILE A 227 -9.52 12.68 -7.68
C ILE A 227 -9.59 14.16 -8.04
N ASP A 228 -10.68 14.81 -7.67
CA ASP A 228 -10.78 16.27 -7.69
C ASP A 228 -9.97 16.82 -6.50
N MET A 229 -8.95 17.62 -6.80
CA MET A 229 -8.00 18.12 -5.80
C MET A 229 -8.55 19.33 -5.03
N ARG A 230 -9.59 20.00 -5.53
CA ARG A 230 -10.23 21.14 -4.86
C ARG A 230 -11.18 20.64 -3.79
N GLU A 231 -11.99 19.65 -4.10
CA GLU A 231 -13.00 19.09 -3.20
C GLU A 231 -12.49 17.89 -2.40
N MET A 232 -11.33 17.33 -2.78
CA MET A 232 -10.76 16.10 -2.22
C MET A 232 -11.73 14.90 -2.33
N ARG A 233 -12.38 14.79 -3.49
CA ARG A 233 -13.43 13.80 -3.78
C ARG A 233 -13.03 12.89 -4.92
N LEU A 234 -13.51 11.66 -4.86
CA LEU A 234 -13.30 10.66 -5.89
C LEU A 234 -14.27 10.90 -7.06
N ALA A 235 -13.79 11.53 -8.13
CA ALA A 235 -14.58 11.90 -9.30
C ALA A 235 -14.90 10.69 -10.20
N SER A 236 -14.00 9.71 -10.28
CA SER A 236 -14.27 8.43 -10.93
C SER A 236 -13.42 7.32 -10.34
N LEU A 237 -13.90 6.08 -10.46
CA LEU A 237 -13.19 4.88 -10.07
C LEU A 237 -13.56 3.74 -11.00
N GLY A 238 -12.57 3.22 -11.73
CA GLY A 238 -12.65 1.95 -12.44
C GLY A 238 -12.01 0.84 -11.62
N LEU A 239 -12.57 -0.36 -11.70
CA LEU A 239 -12.08 -1.56 -11.03
C LEU A 239 -12.26 -2.77 -11.93
N TRP A 240 -11.18 -3.53 -12.12
CA TRP A 240 -11.19 -4.74 -12.94
C TRP A 240 -10.39 -5.82 -12.27
N GLU A 241 -10.80 -7.07 -12.44
CA GLU A 241 -10.05 -8.22 -11.97
C GLU A 241 -9.88 -9.27 -13.05
N ARG A 242 -8.82 -10.05 -12.95
CA ARG A 242 -8.56 -11.19 -13.81
C ARG A 242 -7.94 -12.29 -12.98
N ASP A 243 -8.52 -13.47 -13.06
CA ASP A 243 -8.02 -14.65 -12.38
C ASP A 243 -7.65 -15.74 -13.39
N ARG A 244 -6.41 -16.21 -13.32
CA ARG A 244 -5.88 -17.25 -14.22
C ARG A 244 -5.38 -18.41 -13.39
N VAL A 245 -5.88 -19.60 -13.68
CA VAL A 245 -5.53 -20.83 -12.95
C VAL A 245 -5.02 -21.86 -13.95
N GLY A 246 -3.85 -22.45 -13.66
CA GLY A 246 -3.21 -23.45 -14.52
C GLY A 246 -2.79 -22.95 -15.92
N LEU A 247 -2.36 -23.90 -16.76
CA LEU A 247 -2.00 -23.67 -18.16
C LEU A 247 -2.95 -24.42 -19.10
N PRO A 248 -3.20 -23.92 -20.33
CA PRO A 248 -2.67 -22.67 -20.92
C PRO A 248 -3.38 -21.41 -20.39
N LEU A 249 -2.69 -20.26 -20.46
CA LEU A 249 -3.26 -18.99 -20.02
C LEU A 249 -4.15 -18.40 -21.13
N ALA A 250 -5.41 -18.12 -20.81
CA ALA A 250 -6.26 -17.32 -21.68
C ALA A 250 -5.73 -15.86 -21.75
N PRO A 251 -5.67 -15.25 -22.96
CA PRO A 251 -5.15 -13.89 -23.14
C PRO A 251 -6.11 -12.83 -22.57
N ASP A 252 -7.42 -13.02 -22.77
CA ASP A 252 -8.49 -12.15 -22.29
C ASP A 252 -9.28 -12.82 -21.18
N GLY A 253 -9.61 -12.07 -20.14
CA GLY A 253 -10.32 -12.57 -18.95
C GLY A 253 -10.54 -11.51 -17.88
N TRP A 254 -10.51 -10.24 -18.28
CA TRP A 254 -10.80 -9.14 -17.37
C TRP A 254 -12.29 -9.03 -17.14
N ILE A 255 -12.69 -9.01 -15.88
CA ILE A 255 -14.05 -8.80 -15.45
C ILE A 255 -14.14 -7.38 -14.91
N ASP A 256 -15.09 -6.60 -15.43
CA ASP A 256 -15.41 -5.29 -14.90
C ASP A 256 -16.14 -5.43 -13.55
N ARG A 257 -15.64 -4.71 -12.55
CA ARG A 257 -16.16 -4.67 -11.18
C ARG A 257 -16.67 -3.26 -10.85
N GLY A 258 -17.18 -2.54 -11.85
CA GLY A 258 -17.77 -1.22 -11.68
C GLY A 258 -18.92 -1.16 -10.67
N ASP A 259 -19.63 -2.27 -10.46
CA ASP A 259 -20.63 -2.42 -9.40
C ASP A 259 -20.05 -2.23 -7.98
N TRP A 260 -18.78 -2.59 -7.77
CA TRP A 260 -18.05 -2.41 -6.51
C TRP A 260 -17.46 -0.99 -6.38
N ALA A 261 -17.12 -0.39 -7.50
CA ALA A 261 -16.49 0.93 -7.54
C ALA A 261 -17.53 2.05 -7.43
N ALA A 262 -18.71 1.90 -8.04
CA ALA A 262 -19.71 2.95 -8.16
C ALA A 262 -20.14 3.56 -6.81
N PRO A 263 -20.36 2.80 -5.72
CA PRO A 263 -20.75 3.37 -4.42
C PRO A 263 -19.64 4.18 -3.73
N LEU A 264 -18.41 4.08 -4.21
CA LEU A 264 -17.25 4.80 -3.65
C LEU A 264 -17.05 6.18 -4.30
N VAL A 265 -17.52 6.36 -5.53
CA VAL A 265 -17.51 7.62 -6.30
C VAL A 265 -18.32 8.69 -5.56
N ASP A 266 -17.99 9.96 -5.79
CA ASP A 266 -18.62 11.12 -5.15
C ASP A 266 -18.54 11.07 -3.61
N GLY A 267 -17.49 10.47 -3.06
CA GLY A 267 -17.20 10.59 -1.65
C GLY A 267 -15.76 11.01 -1.39
N PRO A 268 -15.39 11.20 -0.12
CA PRO A 268 -14.04 11.62 0.25
C PRO A 268 -13.01 10.62 -0.28
N ALA A 269 -11.97 11.13 -0.96
CA ALA A 269 -10.92 10.28 -1.54
C ALA A 269 -9.94 9.73 -0.49
N ILE A 270 -9.93 10.29 0.73
CA ILE A 270 -8.93 10.01 1.75
C ILE A 270 -9.58 9.68 3.08
N ARG A 271 -10.14 10.69 3.76
CA ARG A 271 -10.68 10.52 5.11
C ARG A 271 -11.87 9.57 5.07
N GLY A 272 -11.78 8.48 5.83
CA GLY A 272 -12.83 7.46 5.89
C GLY A 272 -12.95 6.56 4.66
N PHE A 273 -12.07 6.70 3.66
CA PHE A 273 -12.16 5.90 2.43
C PHE A 273 -12.02 4.40 2.70
N ALA A 274 -11.01 4.00 3.48
CA ALA A 274 -10.81 2.59 3.85
C ALA A 274 -12.00 2.00 4.62
N HIS A 275 -12.65 2.80 5.47
CA HIS A 275 -13.84 2.37 6.18
C HIS A 275 -15.03 2.13 5.24
N ARG A 276 -15.27 3.05 4.29
CA ARG A 276 -16.30 2.87 3.25
C ARG A 276 -16.05 1.63 2.39
N VAL A 277 -14.79 1.36 2.05
CA VAL A 277 -14.39 0.13 1.36
C VAL A 277 -14.76 -1.08 2.20
N ASP A 278 -14.48 -1.07 3.51
CA ASP A 278 -14.77 -2.19 4.40
C ASP A 278 -16.27 -2.42 4.60
N GLU A 279 -17.05 -1.36 4.78
CA GLU A 279 -18.51 -1.42 4.89
C GLU A 279 -19.15 -1.95 3.61
N HIS A 280 -18.65 -1.54 2.45
CA HIS A 280 -19.23 -1.91 1.17
C HIS A 280 -18.82 -3.31 0.71
N ILE A 281 -17.53 -3.64 0.80
CA ILE A 281 -16.98 -4.91 0.29
C ILE A 281 -17.12 -6.04 1.31
N GLY A 282 -17.12 -5.70 2.59
CA GLY A 282 -17.16 -6.64 3.70
C GLY A 282 -15.84 -7.38 3.92
N VAL A 283 -15.89 -8.41 4.76
CA VAL A 283 -14.73 -9.22 5.18
C VAL A 283 -14.55 -10.52 4.41
N ASP A 284 -15.25 -10.69 3.29
CA ASP A 284 -15.19 -11.89 2.45
C ASP A 284 -13.74 -12.19 2.00
N PRO A 285 -13.20 -13.39 2.30
CA PRO A 285 -11.86 -13.80 1.86
C PRO A 285 -11.69 -13.83 0.34
N GLU A 286 -12.72 -14.18 -0.43
CA GLU A 286 -12.65 -14.24 -1.90
C GLU A 286 -12.39 -12.84 -2.48
N ARG A 287 -12.94 -11.82 -1.82
CA ARG A 287 -12.89 -10.40 -2.23
C ARG A 287 -11.70 -9.66 -1.62
N SER A 288 -10.84 -10.36 -0.88
CA SER A 288 -9.72 -9.73 -0.16
C SER A 288 -8.77 -8.96 -1.08
N ALA A 289 -8.49 -9.45 -2.29
CA ALA A 289 -7.62 -8.74 -3.23
C ALA A 289 -8.24 -7.42 -3.74
N LEU A 290 -9.55 -7.42 -4.05
CA LEU A 290 -10.26 -6.18 -4.42
C LEU A 290 -10.22 -5.16 -3.28
N ARG A 291 -10.52 -5.61 -2.06
CA ARG A 291 -10.48 -4.78 -0.85
C ARG A 291 -9.08 -4.22 -0.60
N ASP A 292 -8.05 -5.05 -0.71
CA ASP A 292 -6.67 -4.65 -0.48
C ASP A 292 -6.19 -3.65 -1.55
N THR A 293 -6.57 -3.82 -2.82
CA THR A 293 -6.33 -2.83 -3.88
C THR A 293 -6.94 -1.49 -3.53
N LEU A 294 -8.22 -1.45 -3.16
CA LEU A 294 -8.92 -0.20 -2.86
C LEU A 294 -8.40 0.46 -1.58
N ARG A 295 -8.10 -0.31 -0.53
CA ARG A 295 -7.50 0.21 0.71
C ARG A 295 -6.16 0.94 0.47
N ASN A 296 -5.46 0.62 -0.61
CA ASN A 296 -4.23 1.31 -0.99
C ASN A 296 -4.44 2.65 -1.72
N LEU A 297 -5.67 3.00 -2.13
CA LEU A 297 -5.95 4.24 -2.84
C LEU A 297 -5.66 5.48 -1.99
N ALA A 298 -6.26 5.58 -0.81
CA ALA A 298 -6.07 6.72 0.08
C ALA A 298 -4.59 6.94 0.50
N PRO A 299 -3.86 5.92 1.01
CA PRO A 299 -2.46 6.11 1.36
C PRO A 299 -1.57 6.39 0.13
N GLY A 300 -1.89 5.84 -1.04
CA GLY A 300 -1.22 6.16 -2.30
C GLY A 300 -1.43 7.61 -2.74
N ALA A 301 -2.69 8.06 -2.72
CA ALA A 301 -3.07 9.45 -3.02
C ALA A 301 -2.38 10.45 -2.08
N ILE A 302 -2.30 10.13 -0.78
CA ILE A 302 -1.56 10.93 0.21
C ILE A 302 -0.11 11.17 -0.19
N GLN A 303 0.60 10.15 -0.69
CA GLN A 303 1.99 10.34 -1.14
C GLN A 303 2.09 11.20 -2.39
N CYS A 304 1.14 11.05 -3.31
CA CYS A 304 1.07 11.85 -4.51
C CYS A 304 0.85 13.34 -4.18
N MET A 305 -0.01 13.63 -3.20
CA MET A 305 -0.28 15.00 -2.75
C MET A 305 0.96 15.73 -2.22
N ALA A 306 1.91 15.01 -1.62
CA ALA A 306 3.15 15.63 -1.17
C ALA A 306 3.92 16.28 -2.33
N ALA A 307 3.83 15.72 -3.55
CA ALA A 307 4.46 16.31 -4.73
C ALA A 307 3.91 17.70 -5.09
N TYR A 308 2.72 18.09 -4.62
CA TYR A 308 2.13 19.40 -4.91
C TYR A 308 2.67 20.52 -4.02
N ALA A 309 3.50 20.22 -3.01
CA ALA A 309 4.00 21.25 -2.10
C ALA A 309 4.78 22.37 -2.81
N HIS A 310 5.62 22.03 -3.79
CA HIS A 310 6.31 23.04 -4.59
C HIS A 310 5.35 23.98 -5.35
N ARG A 311 4.21 23.50 -5.87
CA ARG A 311 3.24 24.34 -6.58
C ARG A 311 2.63 25.40 -5.68
N VAL A 312 2.41 25.08 -4.41
CA VAL A 312 1.90 26.06 -3.44
C VAL A 312 2.94 27.15 -3.18
N VAL A 313 4.22 26.77 -3.11
CA VAL A 313 5.35 27.71 -2.96
C VAL A 313 5.49 28.61 -4.20
N GLU A 314 5.42 28.03 -5.40
CA GLU A 314 5.55 28.75 -6.67
C GLU A 314 4.35 29.67 -6.95
N GLY A 315 3.13 29.17 -6.76
CA GLY A 315 1.90 29.85 -7.15
C GLY A 315 1.48 31.01 -6.24
N LYS A 316 2.01 31.09 -5.01
CA LYS A 316 1.64 32.13 -4.05
C LYS A 316 2.73 33.17 -3.75
N GLY A 317 3.80 33.21 -4.55
CA GLY A 317 4.86 34.22 -4.38
C GLY A 317 5.80 33.96 -3.20
N GLY A 318 5.94 32.71 -2.75
CA GLY A 318 6.85 32.31 -1.68
C GLY A 318 6.18 31.72 -0.43
N VAL A 319 7.00 31.47 0.59
CA VAL A 319 6.62 30.82 1.87
C VAL A 319 5.59 31.66 2.65
N GLU A 320 5.64 33.00 2.50
CA GLU A 320 4.81 33.98 3.22
C GLU A 320 3.30 33.86 2.94
N ALA A 321 2.91 33.19 1.86
CA ALA A 321 1.51 33.01 1.48
C ALA A 321 0.96 31.58 1.75
N LEU A 322 1.78 30.74 2.38
CA LEU A 322 1.33 29.48 3.00
C LEU A 322 0.53 29.86 4.27
N GLY A 323 -0.75 30.24 4.10
CA GLY A 323 -1.60 30.63 5.24
C GLY A 323 -1.70 29.57 6.35
N ASP A 324 -2.22 29.97 7.51
CA ASP A 324 -2.11 29.29 8.83
C ASP A 324 -2.86 27.95 9.01
N GLY A 325 -3.14 27.19 7.93
CA GLY A 325 -3.92 25.95 7.99
C GLY A 325 -3.06 24.68 7.86
N PRO A 326 -3.38 23.57 8.56
CA PRO A 326 -2.70 22.30 8.36
C PRO A 326 -3.10 21.68 7.01
N SER A 327 -2.31 21.92 5.96
CA SER A 327 -2.49 21.24 4.67
C SER A 327 -1.36 20.28 4.38
N ILE A 328 -1.72 19.05 3.98
CA ILE A 328 -0.76 18.07 3.45
C ILE A 328 -0.05 18.60 2.20
N LEU A 329 -0.73 19.48 1.46
CA LEU A 329 -0.20 20.15 0.28
C LEU A 329 0.84 21.21 0.62
N GLN A 330 1.08 21.55 1.88
CA GLN A 330 2.06 22.58 2.26
C GLN A 330 3.31 21.99 2.91
N PHE A 331 3.16 20.98 3.78
CA PHE A 331 4.26 20.48 4.62
C PHE A 331 4.47 18.96 4.57
N GLY A 332 3.71 18.23 3.75
CA GLY A 332 3.90 16.80 3.52
C GLY A 332 3.34 15.86 4.61
N GLY A 333 2.54 16.36 5.56
CA GLY A 333 1.88 15.53 6.56
C GLY A 333 0.62 16.15 7.17
N LEU A 334 -0.24 15.32 7.77
CA LEU A 334 -1.42 15.75 8.51
C LEU A 334 -1.21 15.52 10.02
N PRO A 335 -1.87 16.29 10.91
CA PRO A 335 -1.87 16.00 12.34
C PRO A 335 -2.23 14.52 12.61
N ASP A 336 -1.44 13.88 13.47
CA ASP A 336 -1.56 12.47 13.87
C ASP A 336 -1.54 11.46 12.72
N SER A 337 -1.04 11.85 11.54
CA SER A 337 -0.88 10.94 10.40
C SER A 337 0.25 9.95 10.58
N CYS A 338 1.26 10.27 11.40
CA CYS A 338 2.31 9.37 11.84
C CYS A 338 2.99 9.90 13.11
N TYR A 339 3.92 9.12 13.65
CA TYR A 339 4.75 9.48 14.80
C TYR A 339 5.38 10.87 14.72
N ILE A 340 5.99 11.26 13.59
CA ILE A 340 6.62 12.59 13.43
C ILE A 340 5.59 13.73 13.43
N TRP A 341 4.40 13.45 12.88
CA TRP A 341 3.32 14.42 12.73
C TRP A 341 2.27 14.36 13.85
N ARG A 342 2.57 13.65 14.94
CA ARG A 342 1.69 13.61 16.12
C ARG A 342 1.47 15.01 16.69
N GLU A 343 0.37 15.19 17.39
CA GLU A 343 0.13 16.43 18.14
C GLU A 343 1.32 16.71 19.09
N GLY A 344 1.84 17.93 19.03
CA GLY A 344 3.07 18.28 19.76
C GLY A 344 4.29 17.45 19.36
N GLY A 345 4.35 16.90 18.14
CA GLY A 345 5.55 16.29 17.57
C GLY A 345 6.44 17.31 16.86
N PRO A 346 7.68 16.94 16.52
CA PRO A 346 8.63 17.82 15.84
C PRO A 346 8.16 18.22 14.43
N GLY A 347 7.44 17.35 13.71
CA GLY A 347 6.85 17.70 12.42
C GLY A 347 5.82 18.83 12.56
N MET A 348 4.97 18.74 13.58
CA MET A 348 3.97 19.78 13.86
C MET A 348 4.59 21.09 14.38
N ARG A 349 5.64 21.01 15.21
CA ARG A 349 6.32 22.22 15.70
C ARG A 349 7.14 22.93 14.63
N SER A 350 7.87 22.20 13.81
CA SER A 350 8.65 22.77 12.70
C SER A 350 7.78 23.49 11.67
N ARG A 351 6.52 23.07 11.51
CA ARG A 351 5.51 23.78 10.72
C ARG A 351 5.16 25.17 11.26
N ASN A 352 5.11 25.31 12.59
CA ASN A 352 4.59 26.51 13.25
C ASN A 352 5.70 27.51 13.63
N GLN A 353 6.96 27.22 13.31
CA GLN A 353 8.06 28.15 13.51
C GLN A 353 8.21 29.04 12.26
N PRO A 354 8.11 30.38 12.38
CA PRO A 354 8.46 31.26 11.28
C PRO A 354 9.94 31.05 10.94
N SER A 355 10.21 30.92 9.64
CA SER A 355 11.55 30.78 9.06
C SER A 355 12.48 31.93 9.43
#